data_AF-A0A2D4HLX6-F1
#
_entry.id   AF-A0A2D4HLX6-F1
#
_cell.length_a   1.000
_cell.length_b   1.000
_cell.length_c   1.000
_cell.angle_alpha   90.00
_cell.angle_beta   90.00
_cell.angle_gamma   90.00
#
_symmetry.space_group_name_H-M   'P 1'
#
loop_
_entity.id
_entity.type
_entity.pdbx_description
1 polymer ?
#
loop_
_entity_poly.entity_id
_entity_poly.type
_entity_poly.pdbx_seq_one_letter_code
_entity_poly.pdbx_strand_id
1 'polypeptide(L)'
;PSGESVSSAMTDPHPTVAAPAAAAAAAAAATVGCGSVMALETLSPDWEFDRVDDGSQKIHAEVQLKNYGKFLEAYTSQLKRIEDALDDSIGDVWDFNIDPIALNLLPYEQSSLLELIKTENKVLNKVITVYAALCCEIKKLKHEAETKFYNGLLFYGEGTVDSSKVEGESQIQMGRFISFLQELSCFVTRCYEVVMNVVHQLAALYTSNKNIPKVIETSGVHFQTMYEHLGELLTVLLTLDEIVNNHATLKDHWTMYKRLLKSVHHNPPKFGIQEDKLKPFEKLLLKLESQLLSGMIFQVV
;
A
#
# COMPACT_ATOMS: atom_id res chain seq x y z
N PRO A 1 17.90 53.10 -15.21
CA PRO A 1 16.83 53.20 -16.23
C PRO A 1 15.78 52.09 -15.97
N SER A 2 14.80 52.39 -15.11
CA SER A 2 13.44 52.86 -15.50
C SER A 2 12.57 51.67 -15.95
N GLY A 3 11.48 51.28 -15.30
CA GLY A 3 10.53 52.02 -14.47
C GLY A 3 9.17 52.09 -15.17
N GLU A 4 8.09 51.81 -14.41
CA GLU A 4 6.66 52.14 -14.66
C GLU A 4 5.89 51.28 -15.71
N SER A 5 4.86 50.49 -15.38
CA SER A 5 3.53 50.71 -14.76
C SER A 5 2.47 51.28 -15.71
N VAL A 6 1.28 50.63 -15.76
CA VAL A 6 -0.12 51.14 -15.88
C VAL A 6 -1.01 49.91 -16.26
N SER A 7 -1.75 49.29 -15.35
CA SER A 7 -3.12 49.60 -14.88
C SER A 7 -4.21 49.54 -15.96
N SER A 8 -5.11 48.57 -15.86
CA SER A 8 -6.55 48.88 -15.90
C SER A 8 -7.38 47.85 -15.14
N ALA A 9 -8.23 48.38 -14.27
CA ALA A 9 -9.13 47.69 -13.37
C ALA A 9 -10.41 47.24 -14.07
N MET A 10 -11.04 46.17 -13.57
CA MET A 10 -12.49 46.04 -13.65
C MET A 10 -12.99 45.25 -12.44
N THR A 11 -13.97 45.86 -11.78
CA THR A 11 -14.54 45.64 -10.47
C THR A 11 -15.71 44.63 -10.46
N ASP A 12 -15.79 43.90 -9.34
CA ASP A 12 -16.98 43.39 -8.62
C ASP A 12 -17.86 42.26 -9.20
N PRO A 13 -18.66 41.53 -8.37
CA PRO A 13 -18.47 41.15 -6.96
C PRO A 13 -18.77 39.66 -6.66
N HIS A 14 -18.28 39.21 -5.48
CA HIS A 14 -18.64 37.95 -4.82
C HIS A 14 -20.13 37.84 -4.45
N PRO A 15 -20.66 36.60 -4.39
CA PRO A 15 -21.58 36.21 -3.33
C PRO A 15 -20.98 35.11 -2.47
N THR A 16 -20.89 35.41 -1.18
CA THR A 16 -20.57 34.52 -0.07
C THR A 16 -21.74 33.59 0.19
N VAL A 17 -21.54 32.27 0.15
CA VAL A 17 -22.53 31.30 0.66
C VAL A 17 -21.91 30.59 1.85
N ALA A 18 -22.41 30.94 3.03
CA ALA A 18 -22.11 30.34 4.30
C ALA A 18 -22.81 28.97 4.43
N ALA A 19 -22.07 27.96 4.87
CA ALA A 19 -22.59 26.68 5.32
C ALA A 19 -23.36 26.83 6.65
N PRO A 20 -24.41 26.03 6.91
CA PRO A 20 -24.88 25.82 8.26
C PRO A 20 -24.42 24.46 8.81
N ALA A 21 -23.89 24.56 10.03
CA ALA A 21 -23.46 23.48 10.89
C ALA A 21 -24.64 22.64 11.41
N ALA A 22 -24.39 21.34 11.55
CA ALA A 22 -25.16 20.46 12.41
C ALA A 22 -24.65 20.56 13.85
N ALA A 23 -25.56 20.75 14.83
CA ALA A 23 -25.46 20.16 16.17
C ALA A 23 -26.63 20.57 17.09
N ALA A 24 -27.07 19.58 17.88
CA ALA A 24 -27.65 19.65 19.23
C ALA A 24 -29.13 20.03 19.39
N ALA A 25 -29.94 19.07 19.86
CA ALA A 25 -30.33 19.02 21.27
C ALA A 25 -31.13 17.74 21.59
N ALA A 26 -30.67 17.06 22.64
CA ALA A 26 -31.28 15.87 23.25
C ALA A 26 -32.30 16.25 24.34
N ALA A 27 -33.26 15.34 24.55
CA ALA A 27 -33.85 14.89 25.81
C ALA A 27 -34.23 15.90 26.93
N ALA A 28 -35.53 15.93 27.29
CA ALA A 28 -36.05 16.03 28.67
C ALA A 28 -37.58 15.76 28.62
N ALA A 29 -38.06 14.61 29.10
CA ALA A 29 -38.41 14.29 30.49
C ALA A 29 -39.83 14.75 30.89
N ALA A 30 -40.65 13.75 31.20
CA ALA A 30 -41.99 13.84 31.76
C ALA A 30 -41.96 14.33 33.22
N THR A 31 -42.95 15.13 33.62
CA THR A 31 -43.37 15.27 35.02
C THR A 31 -44.87 15.53 35.12
N VAL A 32 -45.49 14.66 35.92
CA VAL A 32 -46.84 14.72 36.48
C VAL A 32 -46.95 15.87 37.50
N GLY A 33 -48.10 16.56 37.54
CA GLY A 33 -48.40 17.57 38.55
C GLY A 33 -49.90 17.79 38.72
N CYS A 34 -50.42 17.36 39.87
CA CYS A 34 -51.80 17.46 40.33
C CYS A 34 -52.18 18.90 40.76
N GLY A 35 -53.45 19.29 40.58
CA GLY A 35 -54.01 20.50 41.17
C GLY A 35 -55.53 20.62 40.97
N SER A 36 -56.31 20.25 42.00
CA SER A 36 -57.75 20.49 42.12
C SER A 36 -58.08 21.97 42.31
N VAL A 37 -59.21 22.48 41.77
CA VAL A 37 -60.21 23.29 42.50
C VAL A 37 -61.57 23.20 41.78
N MET A 38 -62.65 22.98 42.55
CA MET A 38 -64.06 23.11 42.16
C MET A 38 -64.52 24.58 42.14
N ALA A 39 -65.43 24.96 41.23
CA ALA A 39 -66.79 25.45 41.56
C ALA A 39 -67.46 26.22 40.41
N LEU A 40 -68.77 26.00 40.35
CA LEU A 40 -69.86 26.92 39.98
C LEU A 40 -70.47 26.79 38.57
N GLU A 41 -71.68 26.22 38.59
CA GLU A 41 -72.70 26.23 37.55
C GLU A 41 -73.10 27.65 37.12
N THR A 42 -73.35 27.85 35.83
CA THR A 42 -74.49 28.66 35.35
C THR A 42 -74.93 28.21 33.95
N LEU A 43 -76.25 28.07 33.80
CA LEU A 43 -77.04 27.58 32.68
C LEU A 43 -76.74 28.14 31.27
N SER A 44 -76.74 27.20 30.31
CA SER A 44 -77.13 27.18 28.86
C SER A 44 -76.95 28.41 27.97
N PRO A 45 -76.46 28.22 26.73
CA PRO A 45 -77.38 27.93 25.62
C PRO A 45 -76.93 26.81 24.68
N ASP A 46 -77.93 26.10 24.14
CA ASP A 46 -77.86 25.11 23.06
C ASP A 46 -76.98 25.54 21.89
N TRP A 47 -75.76 25.01 21.85
CA TRP A 47 -74.91 24.93 20.65
C TRP A 47 -74.04 23.68 20.77
N GLU A 48 -74.63 22.49 20.67
CA GLU A 48 -73.85 21.31 20.26
C GLU A 48 -73.43 21.55 18.82
N PHE A 49 -72.18 21.97 18.63
CA PHE A 49 -71.53 21.85 17.34
C PHE A 49 -71.59 20.36 17.00
N ASP A 50 -72.42 20.03 16.00
CA ASP A 50 -72.34 18.75 15.32
C ASP A 50 -70.86 18.50 15.08
N ARG A 51 -70.33 17.32 15.46
CA ARG A 51 -68.95 16.96 15.14
C ARG A 51 -68.86 16.91 13.62
N VAL A 52 -68.55 18.06 13.00
CA VAL A 52 -68.41 18.21 11.57
C VAL A 52 -67.22 17.36 11.15
N ASP A 53 -67.56 16.16 10.73
CA ASP A 53 -66.81 15.24 9.89
C ASP A 53 -65.27 15.31 9.99
N ASP A 54 -64.75 14.68 11.05
CA ASP A 54 -63.34 14.30 11.24
C ASP A 54 -62.80 13.41 10.09
N GLY A 55 -63.70 12.84 9.27
CA GLY A 55 -63.36 12.15 8.03
C GLY A 55 -62.84 13.10 6.96
N SER A 56 -63.46 14.27 6.76
CA SER A 56 -63.08 15.23 5.71
C SER A 56 -61.65 15.78 5.89
N GLN A 57 -61.26 16.13 7.12
CA GLN A 57 -59.92 16.63 7.42
C GLN A 57 -58.86 15.54 7.25
N LYS A 58 -59.17 14.30 7.66
CA LYS A 58 -58.30 13.14 7.45
C LYS A 58 -58.13 12.81 5.97
N ILE A 59 -59.21 12.83 5.20
CA ILE A 59 -59.18 12.62 3.75
C ILE A 59 -58.37 13.73 3.08
N HIS A 60 -58.56 14.99 3.48
CA HIS A 60 -57.75 16.10 2.97
C HIS A 60 -56.27 15.96 3.34
N ALA A 61 -55.93 15.54 4.56
CA ALA A 61 -54.55 15.28 4.97
C ALA A 61 -53.91 14.13 4.17
N GLU A 62 -54.63 13.04 3.95
CA GLU A 62 -54.16 11.91 3.13
C GLU A 62 -53.96 12.31 1.66
N VAL A 63 -54.86 13.14 1.11
CA VAL A 63 -54.72 13.68 -0.24
C VAL A 63 -53.51 14.60 -0.34
N GLN A 64 -53.27 15.46 0.65
CA GLN A 64 -52.08 16.31 0.68
C GLN A 64 -50.80 15.49 0.80
N LEU A 65 -50.75 14.48 1.66
CA LEU A 65 -49.58 13.58 1.77
C LEU A 65 -49.30 12.83 0.47
N LYS A 66 -50.34 12.39 -0.24
CA LYS A 66 -50.17 11.78 -1.57
C LYS A 66 -49.65 12.78 -2.60
N ASN A 67 -50.10 14.03 -2.54
CA ASN A 67 -49.61 15.09 -3.43
C ASN A 67 -48.14 15.44 -3.14
N TYR A 68 -47.76 15.53 -1.86
CA TYR A 68 -46.36 15.72 -1.46
C TYR A 68 -45.48 14.54 -1.84
N GLY A 69 -45.97 13.30 -1.70
CA GLY A 69 -45.26 12.11 -2.17
C GLY A 69 -44.99 12.13 -3.67
N LYS A 70 -46.03 12.43 -4.47
CA LYS A 70 -45.90 12.58 -5.93
C LYS A 70 -44.96 13.73 -6.32
N PHE A 71 -44.98 14.83 -5.57
CA PHE A 71 -44.08 15.94 -5.78
C PHE A 71 -42.62 15.55 -5.50
N LEU A 72 -42.35 14.88 -4.38
CA LEU A 72 -41.01 14.40 -4.03
C LEU A 72 -40.49 13.38 -5.04
N GLU A 73 -41.36 12.49 -5.53
CA GLU A 73 -41.01 11.51 -6.57
C GLU A 73 -40.68 12.22 -7.90
N ALA A 74 -41.48 13.21 -8.30
CA ALA A 74 -41.20 14.04 -9.47
C ALA A 74 -39.89 14.84 -9.32
N TYR A 75 -39.63 15.41 -8.14
CA TYR A 75 -38.40 16.13 -7.84
C TYR A 75 -37.18 15.20 -7.84
N THR A 76 -37.31 14.00 -7.26
CA THR A 76 -36.24 12.98 -7.27
C THR A 76 -35.95 12.55 -8.71
N SER A 77 -36.99 12.34 -9.52
CA SER A 77 -36.83 12.02 -10.94
C SER A 77 -36.19 13.18 -11.72
N GLN A 78 -36.46 14.44 -11.36
CA GLN A 78 -35.79 15.59 -11.98
C GLN A 78 -34.32 15.68 -11.58
N LEU A 79 -33.99 15.51 -10.30
CA LEU A 79 -32.59 15.45 -9.84
C LEU A 79 -31.83 14.33 -10.55
N LYS A 80 -32.44 13.15 -10.66
CA LYS A 80 -31.83 12.02 -11.36
C LYS A 80 -31.59 12.32 -12.84
N ARG A 81 -32.53 12.98 -13.52
CA ARG A 81 -32.31 13.41 -14.92
C ARG A 81 -31.22 14.47 -15.05
N ILE A 82 -31.07 15.35 -14.06
CA ILE A 82 -30.00 16.35 -14.04
C ILE A 82 -28.65 15.66 -13.81
N GLU A 83 -28.61 14.72 -12.87
CA GLU A 83 -27.46 13.84 -12.59
C GLU A 83 -27.07 13.06 -13.86
N ASP A 84 -28.01 12.32 -14.46
CA ASP A 84 -27.79 11.57 -15.69
C ASP A 84 -27.33 12.47 -16.85
N ALA A 85 -27.85 13.70 -16.97
CA ALA A 85 -27.44 14.66 -18.00
C ALA A 85 -26.09 15.33 -17.74
N LEU A 86 -25.64 15.37 -16.48
CA LEU A 86 -24.30 15.85 -16.08
C LEU A 86 -23.26 14.72 -16.21
N ASP A 87 -23.67 13.46 -16.09
CA ASP A 87 -22.82 12.26 -16.13
C ASP A 87 -22.27 11.94 -17.54
N ASP A 88 -22.91 12.45 -18.60
CA ASP A 88 -22.48 12.24 -20.00
C ASP A 88 -21.20 13.02 -20.40
N SER A 89 -20.54 13.76 -19.49
CA SER A 89 -19.39 14.64 -19.84
C SER A 89 -18.04 14.32 -19.18
N ILE A 90 -17.92 13.42 -18.21
CA ILE A 90 -16.63 12.90 -17.74
C ILE A 90 -16.90 11.48 -17.26
N GLY A 91 -16.40 10.48 -17.98
CA GLY A 91 -16.62 9.08 -17.63
C GLY A 91 -16.21 8.76 -16.19
N ASP A 92 -17.00 7.89 -15.56
CA ASP A 92 -16.91 7.25 -14.24
C ASP A 92 -15.60 6.45 -13.98
N VAL A 93 -14.48 6.90 -14.53
CA VAL A 93 -13.17 6.24 -14.42
C VAL A 93 -12.06 7.23 -14.05
N TRP A 94 -12.26 8.54 -14.20
CA TRP A 94 -11.21 9.53 -13.95
C TRP A 94 -11.78 10.79 -13.27
N ASP A 95 -11.72 10.87 -11.94
CA ASP A 95 -11.95 12.13 -11.23
C ASP A 95 -10.64 12.91 -11.19
N PHE A 96 -10.56 14.02 -11.92
CA PHE A 96 -9.35 14.86 -12.03
C PHE A 96 -8.88 15.42 -10.67
N ASN A 97 -9.74 15.48 -9.65
CA ASN A 97 -9.39 15.94 -8.30
C ASN A 97 -8.96 14.81 -7.36
N ILE A 98 -9.29 13.55 -7.69
CA ILE A 98 -9.01 12.38 -6.85
C ILE A 98 -7.87 11.52 -7.45
N ASP A 99 -7.71 11.53 -8.78
CA ASP A 99 -6.74 10.73 -9.51
C ASP A 99 -5.68 11.60 -10.22
N PRO A 100 -4.74 12.22 -9.49
CA PRO A 100 -3.66 12.97 -10.12
C PRO A 100 -2.79 12.05 -10.97
N ILE A 101 -2.65 12.35 -12.25
CA ILE A 101 -1.73 11.65 -13.15
C ILE A 101 -0.30 12.00 -12.76
N ALA A 102 0.36 11.09 -12.03
CA ALA A 102 1.79 11.18 -11.75
C ALA A 102 2.59 10.69 -12.98
N LEU A 103 3.10 11.62 -13.79
CA LEU A 103 4.05 11.30 -14.85
C LEU A 103 5.46 11.15 -14.25
N ASN A 104 5.89 9.91 -14.03
CA ASN A 104 7.25 9.62 -13.56
C ASN A 104 8.25 9.65 -14.74
N LEU A 105 8.74 10.85 -15.06
CA LEU A 105 9.76 11.08 -16.09
C LEU A 105 11.15 10.76 -15.51
N LEU A 106 11.48 9.46 -15.41
CA LEU A 106 12.84 9.03 -15.11
C LEU A 106 13.71 9.16 -16.37
N PRO A 107 14.81 9.92 -16.34
CA PRO A 107 15.73 9.98 -17.47
C PRO A 107 16.33 8.58 -17.69
N TYR A 108 16.14 8.03 -18.90
CA TYR A 108 16.68 6.73 -19.28
C TYR A 108 17.90 6.91 -20.19
N GLU A 109 19.06 6.45 -19.73
CA GLU A 109 20.31 6.49 -20.49
C GLU A 109 20.22 5.51 -21.68
N GLN A 110 20.27 6.03 -22.90
CA GLN A 110 20.19 5.22 -24.13
C GLN A 110 21.57 4.75 -24.61
N SER A 111 22.66 5.34 -24.12
CA SER A 111 24.02 4.95 -24.47
C SER A 111 24.48 3.72 -23.69
N SER A 112 25.23 2.85 -24.37
CA SER A 112 25.79 1.66 -23.73
C SER A 112 26.94 2.04 -22.78
N LEU A 113 27.16 1.24 -21.75
CA LEU A 113 28.25 1.48 -20.78
C LEU A 113 29.63 1.59 -21.46
N LEU A 114 29.84 0.85 -22.56
CA LEU A 114 31.08 0.88 -23.33
C LEU A 114 31.27 2.18 -24.11
N GLU A 115 30.17 2.85 -24.52
CA GLU A 115 30.24 4.13 -25.23
C GLU A 115 30.54 5.29 -24.29
N LEU A 116 30.11 5.18 -23.03
CA LEU A 116 30.35 6.15 -21.97
C LEU A 116 31.81 6.10 -21.48
N ILE A 117 32.45 4.92 -21.51
CA ILE A 117 33.83 4.73 -21.03
C ILE A 117 34.81 4.83 -22.20
N LYS A 118 35.18 6.07 -22.54
CA LYS A 118 36.19 6.36 -23.58
C LYS A 118 37.41 7.04 -22.96
N THR A 119 38.36 6.24 -22.48
CA THR A 119 39.71 6.74 -22.15
C THR A 119 40.76 6.12 -23.08
N GLU A 120 41.92 6.76 -23.18
CA GLU A 120 43.06 6.27 -23.98
C GLU A 120 43.71 5.02 -23.38
N ASN A 121 43.52 4.80 -22.08
CA ASN A 121 44.05 3.64 -21.38
C ASN A 121 43.08 2.45 -21.48
N LYS A 122 43.43 1.49 -22.34
CA LYS A 122 42.64 0.27 -22.56
C LYS A 122 42.49 -0.60 -21.31
N VAL A 123 43.47 -0.61 -20.41
CA VAL A 123 43.40 -1.39 -19.16
C VAL A 123 42.45 -0.73 -18.18
N LEU A 124 42.54 0.60 -18.04
CA LEU A 124 41.62 1.38 -17.23
C LEU A 124 40.18 1.24 -17.72
N ASN A 125 39.94 1.31 -19.04
CA ASN A 125 38.61 1.09 -19.60
C ASN A 125 38.02 -0.25 -19.16
N LYS A 126 38.80 -1.35 -19.19
CA LYS A 126 38.31 -2.66 -18.74
C LYS A 126 37.90 -2.64 -17.27
N VAL A 127 38.73 -2.07 -16.40
CA VAL A 127 38.47 -1.99 -14.96
C VAL A 127 37.23 -1.14 -14.68
N ILE A 128 37.14 0.05 -15.27
CA ILE A 128 35.98 0.94 -15.10
C ILE A 128 34.71 0.28 -15.65
N THR A 129 34.77 -0.44 -16.77
CA THR A 129 33.61 -1.17 -17.32
C THR A 129 33.10 -2.22 -16.34
N VAL A 130 33.99 -3.00 -15.72
CA VAL A 130 33.58 -4.01 -14.72
C VAL A 130 32.95 -3.32 -13.51
N TYR A 131 33.56 -2.25 -13.00
CA TYR A 131 33.06 -1.49 -11.86
C TYR A 131 31.72 -0.83 -12.12
N ALA A 132 31.58 -0.15 -13.25
CA ALA A 132 30.32 0.49 -13.60
C ALA A 132 29.22 -0.55 -13.85
N ALA A 133 29.53 -1.72 -14.42
CA ALA A 133 28.57 -2.82 -14.54
C ALA A 133 28.10 -3.33 -13.17
N LEU A 134 29.02 -3.49 -12.21
CA LEU A 134 28.68 -3.87 -10.83
C LEU A 134 27.83 -2.80 -10.13
N CYS A 135 28.16 -1.51 -10.28
CA CYS A 135 27.34 -0.41 -9.74
C CYS A 135 25.93 -0.42 -10.33
N CYS A 136 25.80 -0.61 -11.65
CA CYS A 136 24.49 -0.71 -12.30
C CYS A 136 23.70 -1.91 -11.79
N GLU A 137 24.35 -3.04 -11.56
CA GLU A 137 23.71 -4.22 -10.99
C GLU A 137 23.23 -3.98 -9.55
N ILE A 138 24.04 -3.36 -8.70
CA ILE A 138 23.66 -3.02 -7.34
C ILE A 138 22.43 -2.09 -7.33
N LYS A 139 22.41 -1.06 -8.20
CA LYS A 139 21.26 -0.16 -8.34
C LYS A 139 19.97 -0.92 -8.71
N LYS A 140 20.07 -1.91 -9.60
CA LYS A 140 18.94 -2.76 -9.99
C LYS A 140 18.45 -3.60 -8.81
N LEU A 141 19.36 -4.25 -8.09
CA LEU A 141 19.03 -5.08 -6.92
C LEU A 141 18.37 -4.25 -5.82
N LYS A 142 18.89 -3.05 -5.55
CA LYS A 142 18.28 -2.10 -4.60
C LYS A 142 16.87 -1.71 -5.01
N HIS A 143 16.67 -1.34 -6.28
CA HIS A 143 15.34 -0.98 -6.78
C HIS A 143 14.35 -2.15 -6.70
N GLU A 144 14.79 -3.36 -7.01
CA GLU A 144 13.98 -4.57 -6.89
C GLU A 144 13.59 -4.86 -5.42
N ALA A 145 14.52 -4.68 -4.48
CA ALA A 145 14.24 -4.82 -3.06
C ALA A 145 13.17 -3.83 -2.58
N GLU A 146 13.34 -2.55 -2.91
CA GLU A 146 12.44 -1.46 -2.47
C GLU A 146 11.02 -1.58 -3.05
N THR A 147 10.91 -1.98 -4.31
CA THR A 147 9.61 -2.02 -5.00
C THR A 147 8.84 -3.31 -4.73
N LYS A 148 9.53 -4.46 -4.70
CA LYS A 148 8.90 -5.77 -4.66
C LYS A 148 9.00 -6.42 -3.28
N PHE A 149 10.20 -6.56 -2.74
CA PHE A 149 10.43 -7.42 -1.59
C PHE A 149 10.08 -6.75 -0.26
N TYR A 150 10.39 -5.47 -0.07
CA TYR A 150 10.04 -4.75 1.16
C TYR A 150 8.54 -4.68 1.34
N ASN A 151 7.81 -4.24 0.32
CA ASN A 151 6.35 -4.17 0.36
C ASN A 151 5.72 -5.54 0.58
N GLY A 152 6.21 -6.57 -0.13
CA GLY A 152 5.69 -7.93 0.01
C GLY A 152 5.90 -8.54 1.41
N LEU A 153 6.98 -8.19 2.09
CA LEU A 153 7.26 -8.63 3.47
C LEU A 153 6.53 -7.78 4.51
N LEU A 154 6.45 -6.46 4.33
CA LEU A 154 5.80 -5.55 5.27
C LEU A 154 4.29 -5.78 5.34
N PHE A 155 3.63 -5.88 4.19
CA PHE A 155 2.17 -6.05 4.11
C PHE A 155 1.71 -7.51 4.26
N TYR A 156 2.62 -8.46 4.51
CA TYR A 156 2.23 -9.85 4.72
C TYR A 156 1.30 -9.97 5.95
N GLY A 157 0.14 -10.58 5.77
CA GLY A 157 -0.86 -10.73 6.84
C GLY A 157 -1.75 -9.50 7.06
N GLU A 158 -1.48 -8.37 6.41
CA GLU A 158 -2.39 -7.23 6.42
C GLU A 158 -3.56 -7.50 5.46
N GLY A 159 -4.80 -7.42 5.97
CA GLY A 159 -6.03 -7.70 5.20
C GLY A 159 -6.87 -8.88 5.70
N THR A 160 -6.42 -9.62 6.72
CA THR A 160 -7.30 -10.57 7.41
C THR A 160 -8.17 -9.81 8.41
N VAL A 161 -9.45 -9.61 8.09
CA VAL A 161 -10.43 -9.14 9.08
C VAL A 161 -10.54 -10.16 10.21
N ASP A 162 -10.25 -9.75 11.45
CA ASP A 162 -10.19 -10.63 12.62
C ASP A 162 -11.47 -11.43 12.89
N SER A 163 -12.59 -11.03 12.29
CA SER A 163 -13.92 -11.64 12.48
C SER A 163 -14.14 -12.99 11.79
N SER A 164 -13.22 -13.52 10.99
CA SER A 164 -13.44 -14.79 10.28
C SER A 164 -12.20 -15.69 10.13
N LYS A 165 -11.32 -15.78 11.13
CA LYS A 165 -10.18 -16.73 11.08
C LYS A 165 -10.70 -18.17 11.09
N VAL A 166 -11.00 -18.72 9.91
CA VAL A 166 -11.31 -20.14 9.73
C VAL A 166 -10.01 -20.92 9.98
N GLU A 167 -10.11 -22.00 10.76
CA GLU A 167 -8.97 -22.89 11.00
C GLU A 167 -8.37 -23.35 9.67
N GLY A 168 -7.09 -23.06 9.44
CA GLY A 168 -6.39 -23.41 8.19
C GLY A 168 -6.02 -22.22 7.29
N GLU A 169 -6.64 -21.04 7.47
CA GLU A 169 -6.40 -19.89 6.59
C GLU A 169 -4.95 -19.38 6.64
N SER A 170 -4.33 -19.36 7.81
CA SER A 170 -2.92 -18.95 7.97
C SER A 170 -1.96 -19.89 7.26
N GLN A 171 -2.24 -21.20 7.27
CA GLN A 171 -1.45 -22.19 6.54
C GLN A 171 -1.63 -22.08 5.02
N ILE A 172 -2.84 -21.78 4.55
CA ILE A 172 -3.10 -21.54 3.13
C ILE A 172 -2.39 -20.26 2.67
N GLN A 173 -2.47 -19.18 3.45
CA GLN A 173 -1.80 -17.92 3.16
C GLN A 173 -0.27 -18.12 3.09
N MET A 174 0.32 -18.81 4.07
CA MET A 174 1.73 -19.18 4.04
C MET A 174 2.07 -20.05 2.82
N GLY A 175 1.23 -21.03 2.50
CA GLY A 175 1.41 -21.88 1.32
C GLY A 175 1.52 -21.10 0.01
N ARG A 176 0.70 -20.05 -0.16
CA ARG A 176 0.77 -19.13 -1.31
C ARG A 176 2.01 -18.23 -1.26
N PHE A 177 2.45 -17.87 -0.06
CA PHE A 177 3.61 -17.01 0.17
C PHE A 177 4.95 -17.71 -0.04
N ILE A 178 5.00 -19.04 -0.05
CA ILE A 178 6.25 -19.82 -0.28
C ILE A 178 6.91 -19.47 -1.61
N SER A 179 6.14 -19.27 -2.68
CA SER A 179 6.70 -18.88 -3.98
C SER A 179 7.44 -17.54 -3.89
N PHE A 180 6.87 -16.58 -3.15
CA PHE A 180 7.51 -15.30 -2.89
C PHE A 180 8.79 -15.46 -2.05
N LEU A 181 8.75 -16.28 -0.99
CA LEU A 181 9.94 -16.57 -0.18
C LEU A 181 11.05 -17.27 -0.98
N GLN A 182 10.70 -18.13 -1.94
CA GLN A 182 11.66 -18.75 -2.85
C GLN A 182 12.33 -17.72 -3.75
N GLU A 183 11.55 -16.81 -4.35
CA GLU A 183 12.09 -15.72 -5.16
C GLU A 183 13.01 -14.82 -4.32
N LEU A 184 12.62 -14.50 -3.09
CA LEU A 184 13.44 -13.74 -2.15
C LEU A 184 14.76 -14.45 -1.80
N SER A 185 14.74 -15.77 -1.60
CA SER A 185 15.97 -16.56 -1.38
C SER A 185 16.91 -16.51 -2.58
N CYS A 186 16.37 -16.53 -3.80
CA CYS A 186 17.16 -16.36 -5.01
C CYS A 186 17.78 -14.95 -5.07
N PHE A 187 16.97 -13.92 -4.81
CA PHE A 187 17.41 -12.51 -4.76
C PHE A 187 18.55 -12.30 -3.75
N VAL A 188 18.40 -12.82 -2.52
CA VAL A 188 19.44 -12.75 -1.48
C VAL A 188 20.73 -13.43 -1.93
N THR A 189 20.62 -14.60 -2.57
CA THR A 189 21.78 -15.32 -3.13
C THR A 189 22.50 -14.47 -4.18
N ARG A 190 21.75 -13.78 -5.06
CA ARG A 190 22.31 -12.87 -6.05
C ARG A 190 23.04 -11.71 -5.40
N CYS A 191 22.49 -11.13 -4.33
CA CYS A 191 23.14 -10.07 -3.58
C CYS A 191 24.49 -10.52 -3.02
N TYR A 192 24.57 -11.71 -2.43
CA TYR A 192 25.84 -12.27 -1.91
C TYR A 192 26.89 -12.42 -3.02
N GLU A 193 26.50 -12.96 -4.17
CA GLU A 193 27.40 -13.10 -5.32
C GLU A 193 27.95 -11.75 -5.79
N VAL A 194 27.11 -10.72 -5.83
CA VAL A 194 27.51 -9.36 -6.23
C VAL A 194 28.44 -8.74 -5.20
N VAL A 195 28.14 -8.85 -3.91
CA VAL A 195 29.04 -8.40 -2.83
C VAL A 195 30.40 -9.08 -2.94
N MET A 196 30.43 -10.41 -3.05
CA MET A 196 31.67 -11.17 -3.19
C MET A 196 32.45 -10.76 -4.43
N ASN A 197 31.77 -10.53 -5.55
CA ASN A 197 32.42 -10.05 -6.76
C ASN A 197 33.03 -8.66 -6.56
N VAL A 198 32.30 -7.71 -5.96
CA VAL A 198 32.85 -6.37 -5.65
C VAL A 198 34.11 -6.48 -4.80
N VAL A 199 34.06 -7.27 -3.72
CA VAL A 199 35.21 -7.48 -2.83
C VAL A 199 36.39 -8.13 -3.57
N HIS A 200 36.15 -9.15 -4.39
CA HIS A 200 37.21 -9.78 -5.18
C HIS A 200 37.83 -8.83 -6.20
N GLN A 201 37.04 -8.02 -6.89
CA GLN A 201 37.56 -7.07 -7.88
C GLN A 201 38.31 -5.91 -7.21
N LEU A 202 37.88 -5.46 -6.02
CA LEU A 202 38.64 -4.48 -5.22
C LEU A 202 39.95 -5.10 -4.71
N ALA A 203 39.90 -6.32 -4.18
CA ALA A 203 41.07 -7.04 -3.72
C ALA A 203 42.09 -7.25 -4.84
N ALA A 204 41.65 -7.56 -6.06
CA ALA A 204 42.52 -7.72 -7.23
C ALA A 204 43.23 -6.41 -7.65
N LEU A 205 42.60 -5.24 -7.45
CA LEU A 205 43.24 -3.95 -7.73
C LEU A 205 44.21 -3.50 -6.65
N TYR A 206 43.88 -3.74 -5.37
CA TYR A 206 44.71 -3.29 -4.25
C TYR A 206 45.83 -4.27 -3.88
N THR A 207 45.63 -5.57 -4.09
CA THR A 207 46.62 -6.60 -3.77
C THR A 207 47.71 -6.62 -4.83
N SER A 208 48.83 -5.97 -4.51
CA SER A 208 50.03 -5.99 -5.33
C SER A 208 50.95 -7.11 -4.85
N ASN A 209 50.94 -8.27 -5.51
CA ASN A 209 51.92 -9.33 -5.23
C ASN A 209 53.25 -8.96 -5.92
N LYS A 210 54.39 -9.14 -5.25
CA LYS A 210 55.73 -8.84 -5.81
C LYS A 210 56.03 -9.56 -7.13
N ASN A 211 55.29 -10.65 -7.39
CA ASN A 211 55.46 -11.50 -8.57
C ASN A 211 54.38 -11.30 -9.67
N ILE A 212 53.39 -10.41 -9.45
CA ILE A 212 52.31 -10.14 -10.41
C ILE A 212 52.34 -8.65 -10.76
N PRO A 213 52.49 -8.28 -12.05
CA PRO A 213 52.47 -6.88 -12.45
C PRO A 213 51.16 -6.22 -11.98
N LYS A 214 51.26 -5.04 -11.35
CA LYS A 214 50.07 -4.27 -10.99
C LYS A 214 49.28 -3.97 -12.27
N VAL A 215 48.00 -4.31 -12.27
CA VAL A 215 47.11 -4.06 -13.42
C VAL A 215 47.00 -2.56 -13.69
N ILE A 216 46.93 -1.75 -12.63
CA ILE A 216 46.94 -0.28 -12.67
C ILE A 216 47.73 0.23 -11.47
N GLU A 217 48.48 1.32 -11.64
CA GLU A 217 49.04 2.04 -10.50
C GLU A 217 47.91 2.82 -9.81
N THR A 218 47.44 2.31 -8.68
CA THR A 218 46.31 2.88 -7.90
C THR A 218 46.76 3.92 -6.88
N SER A 219 48.01 4.37 -6.93
CA SER A 219 48.53 5.39 -6.01
C SER A 219 47.79 6.71 -6.23
N GLY A 220 46.93 7.08 -5.27
CA GLY A 220 46.11 8.30 -5.32
C GLY A 220 44.74 8.14 -6.00
N VAL A 221 44.32 6.94 -6.37
CA VAL A 221 42.98 6.69 -6.94
C VAL A 221 42.07 6.03 -5.89
N HIS A 222 41.00 6.73 -5.52
CA HIS A 222 39.98 6.23 -4.59
C HIS A 222 38.70 5.89 -5.33
N PHE A 223 38.32 4.61 -5.33
CA PHE A 223 37.05 4.14 -5.91
C PHE A 223 35.89 4.33 -4.93
N GLN A 224 35.70 5.55 -4.42
CA GLN A 224 34.69 5.87 -3.40
C GLN A 224 33.29 5.38 -3.80
N THR A 225 32.88 5.64 -5.05
CA THR A 225 31.57 5.22 -5.58
C THR A 225 31.33 3.71 -5.49
N MET A 226 32.37 2.87 -5.60
CA MET A 226 32.24 1.42 -5.42
C MET A 226 31.89 1.06 -3.97
N TYR A 227 32.54 1.72 -3.01
CA TYR A 227 32.27 1.51 -1.59
C TYR A 227 30.89 2.03 -1.18
N GLU A 228 30.45 3.14 -1.76
CA GLU A 228 29.08 3.66 -1.55
C GLU A 228 28.04 2.65 -2.03
N HIS A 229 28.17 2.15 -3.27
CA HIS A 229 27.26 1.13 -3.79
C HIS A 229 27.35 -0.19 -3.02
N LEU A 230 28.54 -0.61 -2.60
CA LEU A 230 28.67 -1.76 -1.72
C LEU A 230 27.88 -1.55 -0.41
N GLY A 231 28.01 -0.38 0.21
CA GLY A 231 27.25 0.00 1.39
C GLY A 231 25.74 -0.01 1.15
N GLU A 232 25.27 0.45 -0.01
CA GLU A 232 23.85 0.38 -0.39
C GLU A 232 23.33 -1.07 -0.42
N LEU A 233 24.07 -1.99 -1.06
CA LEU A 233 23.65 -3.40 -1.15
C LEU A 233 23.67 -4.08 0.22
N LEU A 234 24.67 -3.78 1.06
CA LEU A 234 24.73 -4.25 2.44
C LEU A 234 23.56 -3.72 3.27
N THR A 235 23.19 -2.45 3.08
CA THR A 235 22.01 -1.84 3.73
C THR A 235 20.73 -2.55 3.32
N VAL A 236 20.61 -2.96 2.05
CA VAL A 236 19.45 -3.73 1.57
C VAL A 236 19.32 -5.05 2.32
N LEU A 237 20.41 -5.79 2.48
CA LEU A 237 20.42 -7.06 3.21
C LEU A 237 20.06 -6.88 4.68
N LEU A 238 20.61 -5.85 5.33
CA LEU A 238 20.29 -5.51 6.72
C LEU A 238 18.83 -5.09 6.89
N THR A 239 18.28 -4.34 5.93
CA THR A 239 16.87 -3.94 5.95
C THR A 239 15.94 -5.15 5.83
N LEU A 240 16.29 -6.13 4.98
CA LEU A 240 15.54 -7.39 4.90
C LEU A 240 15.56 -8.15 6.22
N ASP A 241 16.72 -8.25 6.88
CA ASP A 241 16.83 -8.86 8.21
C ASP A 241 15.95 -8.17 9.24
N GLU A 242 15.97 -6.84 9.28
CA GLU A 242 15.18 -6.06 10.23
C GLU A 242 13.67 -6.25 10.01
N ILE A 243 13.21 -6.26 8.76
CA ILE A 243 11.80 -6.51 8.43
C ILE A 243 11.40 -7.92 8.88
N VAL A 244 12.19 -8.95 8.54
CA VAL A 244 11.87 -10.34 8.91
C VAL A 244 11.94 -10.54 10.42
N ASN A 245 12.87 -9.87 11.11
CA ASN A 245 13.04 -10.01 12.55
C ASN A 245 11.85 -9.45 13.33
N ASN A 246 11.32 -8.31 12.89
CA ASN A 246 10.18 -7.64 13.53
C ASN A 246 8.81 -8.24 13.12
N HIS A 247 8.74 -9.03 12.05
CA HIS A 247 7.49 -9.59 11.56
C HIS A 247 7.07 -10.86 12.35
N ALA A 248 6.38 -10.67 13.48
CA ALA A 248 5.88 -11.77 14.33
C ALA A 248 4.88 -12.69 13.62
N THR A 249 3.88 -12.13 12.93
CA THR A 249 2.84 -12.88 12.21
C THR A 249 3.41 -13.87 11.19
N LEU A 250 4.42 -13.44 10.43
CA LEU A 250 5.13 -14.28 9.47
C LEU A 250 5.79 -15.49 10.15
N LYS A 251 6.48 -15.27 11.28
CA LYS A 251 7.13 -16.34 12.06
C LYS A 251 6.11 -17.32 12.66
N ASP A 252 4.98 -16.83 13.11
CA ASP A 252 3.88 -17.65 13.64
C ASP A 252 3.25 -18.51 12.54
N HIS A 253 2.88 -17.90 11.41
CA HIS A 253 2.34 -18.60 10.26
C HIS A 253 3.32 -19.65 9.71
N TRP A 254 4.62 -19.34 9.68
CA TRP A 254 5.66 -20.30 9.30
C TRP A 254 5.70 -21.50 10.24
N THR A 255 5.63 -21.27 11.54
CA THR A 255 5.62 -22.33 12.55
C THR A 255 4.37 -23.21 12.45
N MET A 256 3.20 -22.61 12.22
CA MET A 256 1.95 -23.34 11.98
C MET A 256 2.02 -24.17 10.70
N TYR A 257 2.57 -23.62 9.61
CA TYR A 257 2.76 -24.32 8.35
C TYR A 257 3.71 -25.52 8.49
N LYS A 258 4.82 -25.37 9.23
CA LYS A 258 5.72 -26.50 9.54
C LYS A 258 5.04 -27.60 10.35
N ARG A 259 4.19 -27.24 11.33
CA ARG A 259 3.42 -28.23 12.12
C ARG A 259 2.43 -28.98 11.23
N LEU A 260 1.75 -28.28 10.31
CA LEU A 260 0.87 -28.91 9.32
C LEU A 260 1.65 -29.91 8.46
N LEU A 261 2.82 -29.52 7.95
CA LEU A 261 3.62 -30.40 7.09
C LEU A 261 4.09 -31.66 7.84
N LYS A 262 4.46 -31.53 9.12
CA LYS A 262 4.75 -32.70 9.97
C LYS A 262 3.53 -33.61 10.11
N SER A 263 2.33 -33.06 10.30
CA SER A 263 1.09 -33.87 10.38
C SER A 263 0.81 -34.62 9.08
N VAL A 264 1.03 -33.96 7.93
CA VAL A 264 0.93 -34.57 6.59
C VAL A 264 1.94 -35.70 6.41
N HIS A 265 3.19 -35.52 6.87
CA HIS A 265 4.23 -36.53 6.83
C HIS A 265 3.87 -37.81 7.62
N HIS A 266 3.18 -37.66 8.76
CA HIS A 266 2.77 -38.81 9.57
C HIS A 266 1.52 -39.51 9.02
N ASN A 267 0.73 -38.86 8.15
CA ASN A 267 -0.47 -39.44 7.53
C ASN A 267 -0.55 -39.23 6.00
N PRO A 268 0.44 -39.66 5.18
CA PRO A 268 0.45 -39.44 3.74
C PRO A 268 -0.80 -39.95 2.98
N PRO A 269 -1.38 -41.14 3.28
CA PRO A 269 -2.48 -41.68 2.49
C PRO A 269 -3.80 -40.91 2.68
N LYS A 270 -3.96 -40.15 3.77
CA LYS A 270 -5.16 -39.31 4.00
C LYS A 270 -5.19 -38.06 3.13
N PHE A 271 -4.03 -37.62 2.63
CA PHE A 271 -3.89 -36.39 1.85
C PHE A 271 -3.56 -36.65 0.36
N GLY A 272 -3.40 -37.91 -0.05
CA GLY A 272 -3.11 -38.27 -1.45
C GLY A 272 -1.73 -37.80 -1.93
N ILE A 273 -0.77 -37.60 -1.02
CA ILE A 273 0.56 -37.06 -1.33
C ILE A 273 1.57 -38.20 -1.50
N GLN A 274 2.38 -38.13 -2.56
CA GLN A 274 3.53 -39.01 -2.75
C GLN A 274 4.67 -38.59 -1.81
N GLU A 275 5.08 -39.49 -0.91
CA GLU A 275 6.14 -39.25 0.09
C GLU A 275 7.48 -38.84 -0.56
N ASP A 276 7.75 -39.35 -1.77
CA ASP A 276 8.95 -39.03 -2.55
C ASP A 276 9.05 -37.55 -2.95
N LYS A 277 7.92 -36.85 -3.09
CA LYS A 277 7.88 -35.41 -3.41
C LYS A 277 7.90 -34.53 -2.17
N LEU A 278 7.61 -35.10 -1.00
CA LEU A 278 7.54 -34.37 0.26
C LEU A 278 8.95 -34.04 0.81
N LYS A 279 9.89 -35.00 0.72
CA LYS A 279 11.27 -34.83 1.23
C LYS A 279 12.03 -33.68 0.56
N PRO A 280 12.01 -33.51 -0.78
CA PRO A 280 12.64 -32.35 -1.43
C PRO A 280 12.01 -31.01 -1.01
N PHE A 281 10.70 -30.99 -0.79
CA PHE A 281 9.97 -29.80 -0.36
C PHE A 281 10.33 -29.41 1.09
N GLU A 282 10.40 -30.37 2.01
CA GLU A 282 10.88 -30.13 3.38
C GLU A 282 12.31 -29.57 3.39
N LYS A 283 13.19 -30.09 2.51
CA LYS A 283 14.55 -29.57 2.37
C LYS A 283 14.56 -28.12 1.86
N LEU A 284 13.68 -27.77 0.92
CA LEU A 284 13.51 -26.40 0.46
C LEU A 284 13.06 -25.49 1.62
N LEU A 285 12.07 -25.90 2.41
CA LEU A 285 11.59 -25.10 3.54
C LEU A 285 12.67 -24.87 4.60
N LEU A 286 13.45 -25.91 4.93
CA LEU A 286 14.59 -25.76 5.85
C LEU A 286 15.64 -24.79 5.32
N LYS A 287 15.90 -24.81 4.00
CA LYS A 287 16.79 -23.83 3.36
C LYS A 287 16.22 -22.41 3.48
N LEU A 288 14.94 -22.21 3.18
CA LEU A 288 14.28 -20.91 3.28
C LEU A 288 14.29 -20.38 4.72
N GLU A 289 14.03 -21.23 5.69
CA GLU A 289 14.10 -20.85 7.10
C GLU A 289 15.51 -20.43 7.51
N SER A 290 16.51 -21.25 7.18
CA SER A 290 17.90 -20.97 7.54
C SER A 290 18.43 -19.70 6.87
N GLN A 291 18.03 -19.43 5.63
CA GLN A 291 18.55 -18.33 4.85
C GLN A 291 17.81 -17.02 5.11
N LEU A 292 16.48 -17.05 5.27
CA LEU A 292 15.65 -15.85 5.35
C LEU A 292 15.09 -15.62 6.75
N LEU A 293 14.45 -16.63 7.35
CA LEU A 293 13.67 -16.46 8.59
C LEU A 293 14.51 -16.51 9.87
N SER A 294 15.79 -16.88 9.75
CA SER A 294 16.77 -16.78 10.82
C SER A 294 17.11 -15.32 11.17
N GLY A 295 16.80 -14.36 10.29
CA GLY A 295 17.13 -12.95 10.47
C GLY A 295 18.64 -12.69 10.50
N MET A 296 19.40 -13.53 9.79
CA MET A 296 20.86 -13.55 9.74
C MET A 296 21.35 -13.47 8.29
N ILE A 297 20.55 -12.89 7.39
CA ILE A 297 20.88 -12.69 5.97
C ILE A 297 22.21 -11.95 5.85
N PHE A 298 22.38 -10.85 6.57
CA PHE A 298 23.60 -10.06 6.55
C PHE A 298 24.82 -10.81 7.09
N GLN A 299 24.65 -11.66 8.11
CA GLN A 299 25.77 -12.33 8.78
C GLN A 299 26.44 -13.42 7.92
N VAL A 300 25.78 -13.86 6.85
CA VAL A 300 26.31 -14.87 5.92
C VAL A 300 27.26 -14.26 4.88
N VAL A 301 27.21 -12.94 4.68
CA VAL A 301 28.08 -12.17 3.78
C VAL A 301 29.49 -12.06 4.34
#